data_AF-A0A2G2DS42-F1
#
_entry.id   AF-A0A2G2DS42-F1
#
_cell.length_a   1.000
_cell.length_b   1.000
_cell.length_c   1.000
_cell.angle_alpha   90.00
_cell.angle_beta   90.00
_cell.angle_gamma   90.00
#
_symmetry.space_group_name_H-M   'P 1'
#
loop_
_entity.id
_entity.type
_entity.pdbx_description
1 polymer ?
#
loop_
_entity_poly.entity_id
_entity_poly.type
_entity_poly.pdbx_seq_one_letter_code
_entity_poly.pdbx_strand_id
1 'polypeptide(L)'
;MNYLILFIGLTIGLICSAQEPVAAVESYELKVLYRGYINKVYPNLPITDNGKINVWVSNASIKDHKDDKNEDFYSVVPGQGKIVTLKFSIGTGDSTEVIKTLKYRVSNLPDTELYWGDVKNGGIGNIQATELFVRHSPLFELDSSHKIVSWEISCRKDTIAGVGSNISSAEEFLRKIPSQSILMMVIIVEGSDGIRRVRNAHWKVPSWKEETDFNPLGF
;
A
#
# COMPACT_ATOMS: atom_id res chain seq x y z
N MET A 1 43.23 -63.63 22.59
CA MET A 1 44.47 -62.83 22.60
C MET A 1 44.69 -62.36 21.15
N ASN A 2 43.78 -61.57 20.56
CA ASN A 2 43.39 -60.16 20.77
C ASN A 2 44.47 -59.14 20.38
N TYR A 3 44.69 -58.98 19.07
CA TYR A 3 45.17 -57.74 18.46
C TYR A 3 44.33 -57.45 17.20
N LEU A 4 43.06 -57.11 17.41
CA LEU A 4 42.18 -56.56 16.39
C LEU A 4 41.28 -55.46 16.98
N ILE A 5 41.85 -54.61 17.84
CA ILE A 5 41.18 -53.40 18.31
C ILE A 5 42.27 -52.35 18.51
N LEU A 6 42.71 -51.71 17.43
CA LEU A 6 43.53 -50.50 17.55
C LEU A 6 43.47 -49.65 16.27
N PHE A 7 42.28 -49.40 15.73
CA PHE A 7 42.08 -48.37 14.69
C PHE A 7 40.62 -47.87 14.65
N ILE A 8 39.99 -47.70 15.83
CA ILE A 8 38.74 -46.96 15.97
C ILE A 8 38.99 -45.91 17.05
N GLY A 9 39.85 -44.97 16.72
CA GLY A 9 40.19 -43.86 17.58
C GLY A 9 40.29 -42.61 16.72
N LEU A 10 39.38 -41.68 16.97
CA LEU A 10 39.56 -40.26 16.74
C LEU A 10 39.24 -39.69 15.34
N THR A 11 37.98 -39.79 14.90
CA THR A 11 37.37 -38.77 14.02
C THR A 11 35.87 -38.63 14.28
N ILE A 12 35.45 -38.44 15.53
CA ILE A 12 34.16 -37.79 15.79
C ILE A 12 34.40 -36.29 15.58
N GLY A 13 34.39 -35.88 14.32
CA GLY A 13 34.30 -34.49 13.94
C GLY A 13 32.99 -33.95 14.49
N LEU A 14 33.10 -33.20 15.58
CA LEU A 14 32.08 -32.25 16.02
C LEU A 14 31.83 -31.26 14.88
N ILE A 15 30.90 -31.59 13.98
CA ILE A 15 30.24 -30.57 13.17
C ILE A 15 29.23 -29.92 14.12
N CYS A 16 29.76 -29.05 14.99
CA CYS A 16 28.95 -28.09 15.69
C CYS A 16 28.56 -27.05 14.63
N SER A 17 27.38 -27.22 14.02
CA SER A 17 26.80 -26.18 13.18
C SER A 17 26.48 -25.00 14.10
N ALA A 18 27.43 -24.07 14.23
CA ALA A 18 27.20 -22.79 14.90
C ALA A 18 26.19 -22.03 14.05
N GLN A 19 24.92 -22.15 14.38
CA GLN A 19 23.88 -21.32 13.81
C GLN A 19 24.11 -19.92 14.40
N GLU A 20 24.61 -18.98 13.59
CA GLU A 20 24.69 -17.59 14.02
C GLU A 20 23.28 -17.14 14.38
N PRO A 21 23.03 -16.65 15.61
CA PRO A 21 21.74 -16.04 15.91
C PRO A 21 21.66 -14.77 15.06
N VAL A 22 21.01 -14.87 13.90
CA VAL A 22 20.62 -13.71 13.10
C VAL A 22 19.48 -13.03 13.86
N ALA A 23 19.84 -12.30 14.91
CA ALA A 23 18.92 -11.43 15.63
C ALA A 23 18.65 -10.22 14.73
N ALA A 24 17.68 -10.35 13.81
CA ALA A 24 17.17 -9.22 13.08
C ALA A 24 16.46 -8.28 14.08
N VAL A 25 17.08 -7.14 14.37
CA VAL A 25 16.45 -6.07 15.15
C VAL A 25 15.42 -5.39 14.26
N GLU A 26 14.22 -5.97 14.19
CA GLU A 26 13.11 -5.38 13.45
C GLU A 26 12.47 -4.27 14.30
N SER A 27 12.46 -3.04 13.79
CA SER A 27 11.78 -1.93 14.45
C SER A 27 10.29 -2.24 14.62
N TYR A 28 9.81 -2.25 15.88
CA TYR A 28 8.40 -2.48 16.22
C TYR A 28 7.47 -1.44 15.58
N GLU A 29 7.97 -0.23 15.32
CA GLU A 29 7.18 0.86 14.74
C GLU A 29 6.90 0.68 13.24
N LEU A 30 7.67 -0.15 12.54
CA LEU A 30 7.52 -0.37 11.09
C LEU A 30 6.53 -1.48 10.73
N LYS A 31 5.98 -2.21 11.70
CA LYS A 31 5.07 -3.34 11.46
C LYS A 31 3.63 -2.88 11.36
N VAL A 32 3.27 -2.24 10.24
CA VAL A 32 1.91 -1.79 9.95
C VAL A 32 1.32 -2.59 8.78
N LEU A 33 0.06 -3.02 8.92
CA LEU A 33 -0.76 -3.51 7.82
C LEU A 33 -1.92 -2.55 7.58
N TYR A 34 -2.18 -2.22 6.33
CA TYR A 34 -3.26 -1.33 5.93
C TYR A 34 -4.55 -2.12 5.69
N ARG A 35 -5.66 -1.65 6.27
CA ARG A 35 -6.99 -2.24 6.08
C ARG A 35 -7.43 -2.08 4.61
N GLY A 36 -8.17 -3.07 4.10
CA GLY A 36 -8.71 -3.03 2.73
C GLY A 36 -7.65 -3.02 1.63
N TYR A 37 -6.40 -3.30 1.98
CA TYR A 37 -5.27 -3.41 1.08
C TYR A 37 -4.61 -4.78 1.23
N ILE A 38 -4.06 -5.31 0.13
CA ILE A 38 -3.35 -6.58 0.13
C ILE A 38 -1.91 -6.33 0.56
N ASN A 39 -1.63 -6.56 1.84
CA ASN A 39 -0.29 -6.37 2.40
C ASN A 39 0.55 -7.62 2.14
N LYS A 40 1.72 -7.46 1.52
CA LYS A 40 2.67 -8.56 1.32
C LYS A 40 3.56 -8.71 2.56
N VAL A 41 3.62 -9.91 3.10
CA VAL A 41 4.44 -10.24 4.27
C VAL A 41 5.45 -11.34 3.91
N TYR A 42 6.73 -11.05 4.13
CA TYR A 42 7.85 -11.98 3.96
C TYR A 42 8.33 -12.41 5.34
N PRO A 43 7.93 -13.60 5.82
CA PRO A 43 8.22 -13.99 7.18
C PRO A 43 9.65 -14.49 7.40
N ASN A 44 10.45 -14.71 6.35
CA ASN A 44 11.82 -15.22 6.42
C ASN A 44 11.93 -16.40 7.41
N LEU A 45 11.23 -17.49 7.08
CA LEU A 45 11.16 -18.68 7.94
C LEU A 45 12.40 -19.57 7.70
N PRO A 46 12.87 -20.30 8.73
CA PRO A 46 13.94 -21.27 8.54
C PRO A 46 13.54 -22.32 7.52
N ILE A 47 14.48 -22.68 6.64
CA ILE A 47 14.32 -23.79 5.69
C ILE A 47 14.12 -25.06 6.52
N THR A 48 13.02 -25.75 6.28
CA THR A 48 12.76 -27.05 6.91
C THR A 48 12.54 -28.09 5.83
N ASP A 49 13.38 -29.12 5.85
CA ASP A 49 13.47 -30.09 4.76
C ASP A 49 12.24 -31.01 4.67
N ASN A 50 11.44 -31.13 5.74
CA ASN A 50 10.34 -32.10 5.82
C ASN A 50 9.07 -31.62 6.57
N GLY A 51 9.04 -30.35 7.03
CA GLY A 51 7.95 -29.83 7.87
C GLY A 51 6.92 -29.03 7.07
N LYS A 52 5.64 -29.42 7.11
CA LYS A 52 4.57 -28.54 6.62
C LYS A 52 4.44 -27.35 7.56
N ILE A 53 4.70 -26.15 7.05
CA ILE A 53 4.49 -24.91 7.80
C ILE A 53 2.98 -24.66 7.87
N ASN A 54 2.46 -24.56 9.09
CA ASN A 54 1.10 -24.15 9.35
C ASN A 54 1.11 -22.67 9.75
N VAL A 55 0.18 -21.91 9.19
CA VAL A 55 0.05 -20.48 9.49
C VAL A 55 -1.31 -20.23 10.12
N TRP A 56 -1.28 -19.72 11.34
CA TRP A 56 -2.45 -19.20 12.01
C TRP A 56 -2.44 -17.68 11.98
N VAL A 57 -3.59 -17.08 11.68
CA VAL A 57 -3.77 -15.63 11.61
C VAL A 57 -4.92 -15.20 12.52
N SER A 58 -4.73 -14.10 13.25
CA SER A 58 -5.81 -13.41 13.95
C SER A 58 -6.24 -12.14 13.21
N ASN A 59 -7.55 -11.85 13.25
CA ASN A 59 -8.13 -10.60 12.77
C ASN A 59 -7.79 -10.22 11.33
N ALA A 60 -7.49 -11.18 10.46
CA ALA A 60 -7.19 -10.96 9.05
C ALA A 60 -7.47 -12.21 8.22
N SER A 61 -7.64 -12.03 6.91
CA SER A 61 -7.55 -13.13 5.94
C SER A 61 -6.13 -13.24 5.42
N ILE A 62 -5.68 -14.46 5.16
CA ILE A 62 -4.34 -14.77 4.66
C ILE A 62 -4.44 -15.69 3.43
N LYS A 63 -3.57 -15.46 2.45
CA LYS A 63 -3.31 -16.36 1.33
C LYS A 63 -1.80 -16.52 1.14
N ASP A 64 -1.36 -17.73 0.91
CA ASP A 64 0.02 -18.09 0.60
C ASP A 64 0.29 -17.94 -0.90
N HIS A 65 1.47 -17.43 -1.22
CA HIS A 65 1.93 -17.20 -2.58
C HIS A 65 3.43 -17.50 -2.67
N LYS A 66 3.89 -17.78 -3.89
CA LYS A 66 5.30 -17.78 -4.24
C LYS A 66 5.57 -16.61 -5.18
N ASP A 67 6.69 -15.92 -4.97
CA ASP A 67 7.16 -14.91 -5.91
C ASP A 67 7.92 -15.53 -7.10
N ASP A 68 8.38 -14.71 -8.04
CA ASP A 68 9.12 -15.15 -9.23
C ASP A 68 10.48 -15.81 -8.89
N LYS A 69 10.96 -15.65 -7.65
CA LYS A 69 12.18 -16.27 -7.12
C LYS A 69 11.89 -17.53 -6.29
N ASN A 70 10.64 -18.00 -6.27
CA ASN A 70 10.13 -19.11 -5.45
C ASN A 70 10.18 -18.87 -3.92
N GLU A 71 10.30 -17.61 -3.49
CA GLU A 71 10.22 -17.23 -2.07
C GLU A 71 8.76 -17.19 -1.61
N ASP A 72 8.48 -17.74 -0.43
CA ASP A 72 7.14 -17.73 0.16
C ASP A 72 6.80 -16.35 0.72
N PHE A 73 5.69 -15.78 0.26
CA PHE A 73 5.10 -14.59 0.83
C PHE A 73 3.62 -14.78 1.11
N TYR A 74 3.11 -13.98 2.03
CA TYR A 74 1.72 -14.06 2.47
C TYR A 74 1.00 -12.75 2.15
N SER A 75 -0.12 -12.86 1.44
CA SER A 75 -1.05 -11.76 1.22
C SER A 75 -2.00 -11.67 2.41
N VAL A 76 -1.83 -10.63 3.21
CA VAL A 76 -2.61 -10.41 4.44
C VAL A 76 -3.52 -9.20 4.27
N VAL A 77 -4.83 -9.42 4.45
CA VAL A 77 -5.84 -8.36 4.47
C VAL A 77 -6.43 -8.26 5.88
N PRO A 78 -6.09 -7.19 6.63
CA PRO A 78 -6.62 -6.98 7.98
C PRO A 78 -8.13 -6.78 8.00
N GLY A 79 -8.76 -7.31 9.04
CA GLY A 79 -10.14 -7.02 9.41
C GLY A 79 -10.26 -5.76 10.26
N GLN A 80 -11.20 -5.79 11.22
CA GLN A 80 -11.54 -4.63 12.06
C GLN A 80 -10.68 -4.50 13.33
N GLY A 81 -9.88 -5.52 13.66
CA GLY A 81 -9.01 -5.50 14.85
C GLY A 81 -7.89 -4.46 14.74
N LYS A 82 -7.33 -4.06 15.89
CA LYS A 82 -6.18 -3.13 15.97
C LYS A 82 -4.82 -3.82 15.76
N ILE A 83 -4.78 -5.13 15.98
CA ILE A 83 -3.58 -5.96 15.90
C ILE A 83 -3.90 -7.23 15.11
N VAL A 84 -3.02 -7.56 14.18
CA VAL A 84 -2.98 -8.86 13.48
C VAL A 84 -1.78 -9.64 14.03
N THR A 85 -2.01 -10.90 14.39
CA THR A 85 -0.94 -11.81 14.81
C THR A 85 -0.85 -12.95 13.81
N LEU A 86 0.35 -13.14 13.25
CA LEU A 86 0.70 -14.31 12.46
C LEU A 86 1.53 -15.25 13.35
N LYS A 87 1.10 -16.49 13.45
CA LYS A 87 1.87 -17.55 14.11
C LYS A 87 2.21 -18.60 13.07
N PHE A 88 3.49 -18.84 12.91
CA PHE A 88 4.04 -19.88 12.05
C PHE A 88 4.43 -21.04 12.95
N SER A 89 3.96 -22.23 12.62
CA SER A 89 4.27 -23.45 13.36
C SER A 89 4.64 -24.60 12.43
N ILE A 90 5.44 -25.53 12.95
CA ILE A 90 5.81 -26.76 12.27
C ILE A 90 5.16 -27.92 13.02
N GLY A 91 4.50 -28.79 12.28
CA GLY A 91 4.03 -30.07 12.81
C GLY A 91 5.11 -31.14 12.65
N THR A 92 5.50 -31.78 13.75
CA THR A 92 6.42 -32.92 13.75
C THR A 92 5.76 -34.07 14.51
N GLY A 93 5.11 -34.99 13.79
CA GLY A 93 4.28 -36.04 14.41
C GLY A 93 3.07 -35.44 15.12
N ASP A 94 2.87 -35.76 16.40
CA ASP A 94 1.74 -35.29 17.21
C ASP A 94 1.97 -33.92 17.87
N SER A 95 3.17 -33.35 17.73
CA SER A 95 3.49 -32.05 18.34
C SER A 95 3.49 -30.93 17.29
N THR A 96 2.99 -29.77 17.71
CA THR A 96 3.06 -28.53 16.93
C THR A 96 3.94 -27.54 17.69
N GLU A 97 5.04 -27.12 17.08
CA GLU A 97 5.96 -26.15 17.65
C GLU A 97 5.81 -24.80 16.94
N VAL A 98 5.66 -23.71 17.70
CA VAL A 98 5.58 -22.36 17.14
C VAL A 98 6.99 -21.84 16.88
N ILE A 99 7.32 -21.65 15.60
CA ILE A 99 8.64 -21.21 15.17
C ILE A 99 8.78 -19.69 15.12
N LYS A 100 7.70 -18.95 14.82
CA LYS A 100 7.74 -17.49 14.71
C LYS A 100 6.37 -16.89 15.01
N THR A 101 6.36 -15.81 15.78
CA THR A 101 5.16 -14.98 15.99
C THR A 101 5.45 -13.56 15.53
N LEU A 102 4.67 -13.07 14.57
CA LEU A 102 4.72 -11.70 14.09
C LEU A 102 3.46 -10.97 14.52
N LYS A 103 3.61 -9.77 15.08
CA LYS A 103 2.50 -8.88 15.42
C LYS A 103 2.60 -7.61 14.60
N TYR A 104 1.49 -7.23 13.98
CA TYR A 104 1.35 -6.03 13.18
C TYR A 104 0.27 -5.13 13.75
N ARG A 105 0.52 -3.83 13.74
CA ARG A 105 -0.52 -2.81 13.95
C ARG A 105 -1.37 -2.70 12.69
N VAL A 106 -2.68 -2.65 12.85
CA VAL A 106 -3.59 -2.35 11.75
C VAL A 106 -3.81 -0.85 11.68
N SER A 107 -3.69 -0.28 10.49
CA SER A 107 -3.98 1.13 10.24
C SER A 107 -4.91 1.30 9.03
N ASN A 108 -5.54 2.46 8.94
CA ASN A 108 -6.28 2.85 7.74
C ASN A 108 -5.27 3.29 6.67
N LEU A 109 -5.71 3.31 5.40
CA LEU A 109 -4.87 3.85 4.33
C LEU A 109 -4.45 5.29 4.65
N PRO A 110 -3.20 5.66 4.33
CA PRO A 110 -2.72 7.01 4.54
C PRO A 110 -3.50 7.99 3.68
N ASP A 111 -3.29 9.27 3.93
CA ASP A 111 -3.95 10.29 3.15
C ASP A 111 -3.44 10.31 1.70
N THR A 112 -4.33 10.72 0.81
CA THR A 112 -4.09 10.80 -0.63
C THR A 112 -4.00 12.24 -1.09
N GLU A 113 -3.33 12.43 -2.22
CA GLU A 113 -3.23 13.69 -2.91
C GLU A 113 -4.28 13.77 -4.03
N LEU A 114 -4.83 14.97 -4.22
CA LEU A 114 -5.80 15.27 -5.27
C LEU A 114 -5.10 15.89 -6.48
N TYR A 115 -5.55 15.47 -7.65
CA TYR A 115 -5.08 15.96 -8.94
C TYR A 115 -6.26 16.30 -9.83
N TRP A 116 -6.11 17.36 -10.62
CA TRP A 116 -7.03 17.71 -11.71
C TRP A 116 -6.25 17.64 -13.02
N GLY A 117 -6.59 16.65 -13.86
CA GLY A 117 -5.68 16.19 -14.91
C GLY A 117 -4.35 15.75 -14.27
N ASP A 118 -3.25 16.29 -14.77
CA ASP A 118 -1.90 16.02 -14.24
C ASP A 118 -1.46 17.02 -13.15
N VAL A 119 -2.33 17.96 -12.77
CA VAL A 119 -1.98 19.06 -11.85
C VAL A 119 -2.37 18.70 -10.42
N LYS A 120 -1.36 18.62 -9.55
CA LYS A 120 -1.55 18.46 -8.10
C LYS A 120 -2.30 19.65 -7.49
N ASN A 121 -3.11 19.39 -6.46
CA ASN A 121 -3.73 20.40 -5.60
C ASN A 121 -2.75 21.54 -5.23
N GLY A 122 -3.22 22.78 -5.35
CA GLY A 122 -2.45 24.01 -5.14
C GLY A 122 -1.73 24.51 -6.40
N GLY A 123 -1.75 23.74 -7.49
CA GLY A 123 -1.15 24.12 -8.76
C GLY A 123 -2.02 25.04 -9.63
N ILE A 124 -1.52 25.32 -10.84
CA ILE A 124 -2.27 26.01 -11.89
C ILE A 124 -3.11 24.98 -12.63
N GLY A 125 -4.43 25.04 -12.49
CA GLY A 125 -5.35 24.05 -13.03
C GLY A 125 -5.37 24.03 -14.56
N ASN A 126 -5.61 22.86 -15.15
CA ASN A 126 -5.90 22.74 -16.57
C ASN A 126 -7.42 22.75 -16.74
N ILE A 127 -7.98 23.87 -17.20
CA ILE A 127 -9.44 24.03 -17.38
C ILE A 127 -10.03 23.10 -18.45
N GLN A 128 -9.20 22.56 -19.34
CA GLN A 128 -9.61 21.60 -20.36
C GLN A 128 -9.63 20.16 -19.83
N ALA A 129 -8.99 19.90 -18.68
CA ALA A 129 -9.00 18.57 -18.09
C ALA A 129 -10.38 18.23 -17.52
N THR A 130 -10.88 17.05 -17.87
CA THR A 130 -12.21 16.57 -17.47
C THR A 130 -12.16 15.47 -16.42
N GLU A 131 -10.99 15.13 -15.89
CA GLU A 131 -10.81 14.05 -14.93
C GLU A 131 -10.13 14.54 -13.64
N LEU A 132 -10.64 14.04 -12.53
CA LEU A 132 -10.04 14.16 -11.21
C LEU A 132 -9.37 12.83 -10.84
N PHE A 133 -8.17 12.91 -10.28
CA PHE A 133 -7.45 11.74 -9.80
C PHE A 133 -7.14 11.86 -8.31
N VAL A 134 -7.12 10.70 -7.66
CA VAL A 134 -6.68 10.53 -6.29
C VAL A 134 -5.53 9.54 -6.30
N ARG A 135 -4.36 9.96 -5.82
CA ARG A 135 -3.16 9.11 -5.79
C ARG A 135 -2.44 9.28 -4.46
N HIS A 136 -1.72 8.25 -4.00
CA HIS A 136 -0.75 8.46 -2.94
C HIS A 136 0.46 9.24 -3.47
N SER A 137 1.14 9.93 -2.57
CA SER A 137 2.43 10.54 -2.89
C SER A 137 3.39 9.46 -3.38
N PRO A 138 4.27 9.74 -4.37
CA PRO A 138 5.28 8.79 -4.86
C PRO A 138 6.20 8.23 -3.78
N LEU A 139 6.28 8.90 -2.62
CA LEU A 139 7.03 8.44 -1.44
C LEU A 139 6.46 7.15 -0.83
N PHE A 140 5.20 6.81 -1.11
CA PHE A 140 4.57 5.58 -0.66
C PHE A 140 4.32 4.67 -1.86
N GLU A 141 5.02 3.55 -1.95
CA GLU A 141 4.77 2.47 -2.92
C GLU A 141 3.51 1.68 -2.53
N LEU A 142 2.38 2.38 -2.38
CA LEU A 142 1.07 1.81 -2.08
C LEU A 142 0.20 1.88 -3.34
N ASP A 143 0.06 0.76 -4.02
CA ASP A 143 -0.82 0.62 -5.19
C ASP A 143 -2.27 0.34 -4.75
N SER A 144 -2.89 1.32 -4.10
CA SER A 144 -4.25 1.21 -3.58
C SER A 144 -5.26 1.94 -4.46
N SER A 145 -6.37 1.26 -4.77
CA SER A 145 -7.44 1.84 -5.57
C SER A 145 -8.30 2.80 -4.73
N HIS A 146 -8.51 4.01 -5.24
CA HIS A 146 -9.40 5.01 -4.66
C HIS A 146 -10.51 5.37 -5.66
N LYS A 147 -11.72 5.57 -5.16
CA LYS A 147 -12.87 5.99 -5.95
C LYS A 147 -13.29 7.39 -5.56
N ILE A 148 -13.39 8.29 -6.52
CA ILE A 148 -14.07 9.56 -6.32
C ILE A 148 -15.58 9.28 -6.33
N VAL A 149 -16.25 9.60 -5.22
CA VAL A 149 -17.68 9.40 -5.04
C VAL A 149 -18.43 10.61 -5.59
N SER A 150 -18.04 11.81 -5.17
CA SER A 150 -18.66 13.06 -5.59
C SER A 150 -17.70 14.21 -5.47
N TRP A 151 -18.03 15.30 -6.14
CA TRP A 151 -17.28 16.54 -6.12
C TRP A 151 -18.22 17.73 -6.15
N GLU A 152 -17.76 18.82 -5.57
CA GLU A 152 -18.38 20.15 -5.63
C GLU A 152 -17.28 21.15 -5.98
N ILE A 153 -17.49 21.92 -7.04
CA ILE A 153 -16.61 22.98 -7.50
C ILE A 153 -17.26 24.31 -7.17
N SER A 154 -16.53 25.20 -6.52
CA SER A 154 -17.00 26.55 -6.20
C SER A 154 -15.99 27.61 -6.62
N CYS A 155 -16.52 28.72 -7.13
CA CYS A 155 -15.75 29.92 -7.42
C CYS A 155 -16.61 31.13 -7.07
N ARG A 156 -16.15 31.94 -6.12
CA ARG A 156 -16.90 33.09 -5.57
C ARG A 156 -18.25 32.66 -4.95
N LYS A 157 -19.37 32.92 -5.65
CA LYS A 157 -20.73 32.60 -5.20
C LYS A 157 -21.38 31.48 -6.01
N ASP A 158 -20.74 31.08 -7.11
CA ASP A 158 -21.28 30.07 -7.99
C ASP A 158 -20.67 28.71 -7.64
N THR A 159 -21.52 27.69 -7.63
CA THR A 159 -21.15 26.32 -7.27
C THR A 159 -21.81 25.35 -8.24
N ILE A 160 -21.09 24.28 -8.58
CA ILE A 160 -21.58 23.15 -9.36
C ILE A 160 -21.10 21.85 -8.73
N ALA A 161 -21.90 20.79 -8.79
CA ALA A 161 -21.58 19.50 -8.20
C ALA A 161 -21.80 18.35 -9.18
N GLY A 162 -21.18 17.22 -8.89
CA GLY A 162 -21.33 15.99 -9.68
C GLY A 162 -20.79 14.76 -8.97
N VAL A 163 -20.76 13.66 -9.72
CA VAL A 163 -20.50 12.30 -9.23
C VAL A 163 -19.39 11.66 -10.06
N GLY A 164 -18.56 10.83 -9.42
CA GLY A 164 -17.46 10.14 -10.10
C GLY A 164 -16.22 11.02 -10.32
N SER A 165 -15.23 10.51 -11.07
CA SER A 165 -13.99 11.23 -11.37
C SER A 165 -14.13 12.23 -12.53
N ASN A 166 -15.08 11.98 -13.43
CA ASN A 166 -15.30 12.80 -14.60
C ASN A 166 -16.10 14.06 -14.23
N ILE A 167 -15.57 15.22 -14.63
CA ILE A 167 -16.14 16.54 -14.37
C ILE A 167 -16.60 17.25 -15.64
N SER A 168 -16.77 16.54 -16.77
CA SER A 168 -17.22 17.14 -18.03
C SER A 168 -18.56 17.88 -17.90
N SER A 169 -19.43 17.47 -16.99
CA SER A 169 -20.68 18.17 -16.68
C SER A 169 -20.48 19.58 -16.12
N ALA A 170 -19.27 19.93 -15.66
CA ALA A 170 -18.90 21.26 -15.20
C ALA A 170 -18.26 22.15 -16.28
N GLU A 171 -18.10 21.69 -17.52
CA GLU A 171 -17.37 22.42 -18.55
C GLU A 171 -17.88 23.86 -18.76
N GLU A 172 -19.20 24.05 -18.89
CA GLU A 172 -19.78 25.38 -19.06
C GLU A 172 -19.56 26.29 -17.86
N PHE A 173 -19.50 25.72 -16.66
CA PHE A 173 -19.19 26.44 -15.43
C PHE A 173 -17.71 26.87 -15.45
N LEU A 174 -16.80 25.95 -15.74
CA LEU A 174 -15.35 26.18 -15.78
C LEU A 174 -14.97 27.25 -16.80
N ARG A 175 -15.62 27.26 -17.98
CA ARG A 175 -15.39 28.26 -19.03
C ARG A 175 -15.77 29.69 -18.62
N LYS A 176 -16.67 29.85 -17.64
CA LYS A 176 -17.12 31.17 -17.15
C LYS A 176 -16.22 31.73 -16.05
N ILE A 177 -15.29 30.92 -15.53
CA ILE A 177 -14.46 31.31 -14.40
C ILE A 177 -13.42 32.37 -14.83
N PRO A 178 -13.33 33.53 -14.15
CA PRO A 178 -12.34 34.54 -14.51
C PRO A 178 -10.91 34.01 -14.36
N SER A 179 -10.01 34.42 -15.27
CA SER A 179 -8.58 34.14 -15.11
C SER A 179 -8.05 34.63 -13.78
N GLN A 180 -6.99 33.96 -13.29
CA GLN A 180 -6.31 34.28 -12.04
C GLN A 180 -7.19 34.14 -10.79
N SER A 181 -8.41 33.62 -10.93
CA SER A 181 -9.24 33.25 -9.78
C SER A 181 -8.77 31.94 -9.14
N ILE A 182 -9.23 31.71 -7.92
CA ILE A 182 -9.02 30.46 -7.19
C ILE A 182 -10.30 29.66 -7.26
N LEU A 183 -10.21 28.48 -7.85
CA LEU A 183 -11.25 27.49 -7.88
C LEU A 183 -11.07 26.58 -6.66
N MET A 184 -12.12 26.42 -5.86
CA MET A 184 -12.15 25.54 -4.70
C MET A 184 -12.93 24.28 -5.04
N MET A 185 -12.42 23.10 -4.67
CA MET A 185 -13.14 21.85 -4.81
C MET A 185 -13.25 21.13 -3.47
N VAL A 186 -14.43 20.59 -3.20
CA VAL A 186 -14.69 19.63 -2.12
C VAL A 186 -14.99 18.29 -2.75
N ILE A 187 -14.15 17.29 -2.48
CA ILE A 187 -14.23 15.97 -3.11
C ILE A 187 -14.41 14.91 -2.04
N ILE A 188 -15.39 14.01 -2.23
CA ILE A 188 -15.58 12.83 -1.39
C ILE A 188 -14.90 11.64 -2.06
N VAL A 189 -13.94 11.05 -1.38
CA VAL A 189 -13.15 9.91 -1.84
C VAL A 189 -13.43 8.70 -0.97
N GLU A 190 -13.64 7.54 -1.58
CA GLU A 190 -13.73 6.25 -0.91
C GLU A 190 -12.46 5.44 -1.21
N GLY A 191 -11.71 5.08 -0.17
CA GLY A 191 -10.54 4.21 -0.31
C GLY A 191 -10.94 2.74 -0.37
N SER A 192 -10.00 1.86 -0.75
CA SER A 192 -10.23 0.40 -0.71
C SER A 192 -10.45 -0.14 0.72
N ASP A 193 -10.16 0.68 1.74
CA ASP A 193 -10.54 0.45 3.14
C ASP A 193 -12.03 0.70 3.45
N GLY A 194 -12.82 1.12 2.45
CA GLY A 194 -14.25 1.42 2.58
C GLY A 194 -14.53 2.73 3.33
N ILE A 195 -13.50 3.52 3.63
CA ILE A 195 -13.65 4.76 4.38
C ILE A 195 -13.80 5.92 3.40
N ARG A 196 -14.90 6.67 3.57
CA ARG A 196 -15.14 7.93 2.87
C ARG A 196 -14.43 9.08 3.58
N ARG A 197 -13.66 9.85 2.81
CA ARG A 197 -12.89 11.00 3.29
C ARG A 197 -13.24 12.22 2.47
N VAL A 198 -13.43 13.35 3.15
CA VAL A 198 -13.58 14.65 2.50
C VAL A 198 -12.19 15.21 2.22
N ARG A 199 -11.97 15.66 0.99
CA ARG A 199 -10.73 16.28 0.55
C ARG A 199 -11.04 17.64 -0.05
N ASN A 200 -10.40 18.66 0.51
CA ASN A 200 -10.49 20.02 0.00
C ASN A 200 -9.27 20.29 -0.86
N ALA A 201 -9.49 20.84 -2.04
CA ALA A 201 -8.44 21.25 -2.94
C ALA A 201 -8.74 22.62 -3.53
N HIS A 202 -7.69 23.24 -4.06
CA HIS A 202 -7.81 24.48 -4.79
C HIS A 202 -6.84 24.49 -5.96
N TRP A 203 -7.25 25.16 -7.04
CA TRP A 203 -6.40 25.40 -8.19
C TRP A 203 -6.51 26.84 -8.62
N LYS A 204 -5.39 27.40 -9.06
CA LYS A 204 -5.37 28.71 -9.71
C LYS A 204 -5.79 28.54 -11.16
N VAL A 205 -6.77 29.33 -11.61
CA VAL A 205 -7.18 29.32 -13.01
C VAL A 205 -6.16 30.09 -13.85
N PRO A 206 -5.66 29.51 -14.96
CA PRO A 206 -4.66 30.14 -15.80
C PRO A 206 -5.18 31.44 -16.45
N SER A 207 -4.24 32.21 -16.96
CA SER A 207 -4.53 33.34 -17.85
C SER A 207 -5.12 32.79 -19.16
N TRP A 208 -6.29 33.28 -19.59
CA TRP A 208 -6.91 32.94 -20.88
C TRP A 208 -6.00 33.24 -22.09
N LYS A 209 -4.95 34.06 -21.89
CA LYS A 209 -4.00 34.46 -22.93
C LYS A 209 -2.80 33.52 -23.07
N GLU A 210 -2.58 32.58 -22.14
CA GLU A 210 -1.37 31.74 -22.12
C GLU A 210 -1.57 30.35 -22.74
N GLU A 211 -2.80 29.97 -23.08
CA GLU A 211 -3.10 28.64 -23.64
C GLU A 211 -2.85 28.56 -25.17
N THR A 212 -2.61 29.69 -25.84
CA THR A 212 -2.25 29.72 -27.28
C THR A 212 -0.78 29.38 -27.56
N ASP A 213 0.08 29.33 -26.54
CA ASP A 213 1.54 29.20 -26.74
C ASP A 213 2.10 27.79 -26.43
N PHE A 214 1.26 26.83 -26.02
CA PHE A 214 1.66 25.42 -25.96
C PHE A 214 1.41 24.71 -27.29
N ASN A 215 2.03 25.22 -28.35
CA ASN A 215 2.32 24.43 -29.55
C ASN A 215 3.78 23.95 -29.49
N PRO A 216 4.07 22.73 -29.00
CA PRO A 216 5.44 22.21 -28.96
C PRO A 216 6.03 21.92 -30.36
N LEU A 217 5.23 22.06 -31.42
CA LEU A 217 5.66 21.90 -32.81
C LEU A 217 5.30 23.17 -33.60
N GLY A 218 6.08 24.22 -33.38
CA GLY A 218 6.14 25.38 -34.26
C GLY A 218 6.84 25.05 -35.59
N PHE A 219 6.31 24.08 -36.34
CA PHE A 219 6.52 23.81 -37.76
C PHE A 219 5.25 23.25 -38.38
#